data_AF-A0A340WMV5-F1
#
_entry.id   AF-A0A340WMV5-F1
#
_cell.length_a   1.000
_cell.length_b   1.000
_cell.length_c   1.000
_cell.angle_alpha   90.00
_cell.angle_beta   90.00
_cell.angle_gamma   90.00
#
_symmetry.space_group_name_H-M   'P 1'
#
loop_
_entity.id
_entity.type
_entity.pdbx_description
1 polymer ?
#
loop_
_entity_poly.entity_id
_entity_poly.type
_entity_poly.pdbx_seq_one_letter_code
_entity_poly.pdbx_strand_id
1 'polypeptide(L)'
;MTAGRQAEGAGTDHASARLPSRVAKLLSALFYGTCSFLLVLVNKALLTTYRFPSPIVLGIGQMTVTIMILYVSKLNKVIHFPDFDKKIPIKLFPLPLLYVGNHISGLSSTSKLSLPMFTVLRKFTIPLTLLLETIILGKQYSLNIIVSVFAIILGAFIAAGSDLAFNLEGYIFVFLNDIFTAANGVYTKQKMDPKELGKYGVLFYNACFMIIPTLIISVSTGDLRQATEFNQWKNVLFIIQFLLSCFLGFLLMYSTLLCSYYNLALTTAVVGAIKNVSVAYIGMLVGGDYIFSVLNFVGLNICMAGGLRYSFLTLNSQLKPKQPVDEENIPQDLKG
;
A
#
# COMPACT_ATOMS: atom_id res chain seq x y z
N MET A 1 -29.77 56.19 23.96
CA MET A 1 -28.43 56.00 24.56
C MET A 1 -28.65 55.00 25.70
N THR A 2 -28.13 53.77 25.75
CA THR A 2 -26.96 53.16 25.11
C THR A 2 -27.11 51.64 25.26
N ALA A 3 -26.58 50.87 24.32
CA ALA A 3 -26.40 49.43 24.37
C ALA A 3 -25.46 48.98 25.51
N GLY A 4 -25.56 47.71 25.94
CA GLY A 4 -24.56 47.15 26.85
C GLY A 4 -24.82 45.74 27.40
N ARG A 5 -24.39 44.74 26.62
CA ARG A 5 -23.73 43.48 27.03
C ARG A 5 -24.53 42.30 27.63
N GLN A 6 -24.60 41.26 26.79
CA GLN A 6 -24.56 39.83 27.14
C GLN A 6 -23.29 39.48 27.95
N ALA A 7 -23.42 38.58 28.93
CA ALA A 7 -22.49 37.49 29.21
C ALA A 7 -23.05 36.62 30.36
N GLU A 8 -23.39 35.36 30.09
CA GLU A 8 -23.04 34.21 30.93
C GLU A 8 -23.63 32.91 30.36
N GLY A 9 -22.77 31.89 30.21
CA GLY A 9 -23.21 30.49 30.19
C GLY A 9 -23.27 29.75 28.85
N ALA A 10 -22.42 30.05 27.86
CA ALA A 10 -22.17 29.10 26.77
C ALA A 10 -21.27 27.97 27.28
N GLY A 11 -21.89 26.86 27.70
CA GLY A 11 -21.20 25.60 27.98
C GLY A 11 -20.53 25.09 26.71
N THR A 12 -19.22 25.28 26.63
CA THR A 12 -18.36 24.67 25.64
C THR A 12 -18.21 23.18 25.98
N ASP A 13 -19.03 22.35 25.32
CA ASP A 13 -18.73 20.93 25.14
C ASP A 13 -17.43 20.80 24.34
N HIS A 14 -16.30 20.94 25.03
CA HIS A 14 -15.05 20.36 24.59
C HIS A 14 -15.26 18.85 24.56
N ALA A 15 -15.64 18.34 23.39
CA ALA A 15 -15.62 16.94 23.06
C ALA A 15 -14.24 16.37 23.41
N SER A 16 -14.16 15.77 24.60
CA SER A 16 -13.03 15.01 25.06
C SER A 16 -12.73 13.93 24.03
N ALA A 17 -11.65 14.11 23.27
CA ALA A 17 -11.11 13.08 22.40
C ALA A 17 -10.61 11.94 23.31
N ARG A 18 -11.52 11.03 23.69
CA ARG A 18 -11.19 9.81 24.45
C ARG A 18 -10.09 9.10 23.67
N LEU A 19 -8.91 8.93 24.29
CA LEU A 19 -7.86 8.11 23.69
C LEU A 19 -8.48 6.75 23.35
N PRO A 20 -8.33 6.27 22.10
CA PRO A 20 -8.95 5.02 21.69
C PRO A 20 -8.44 3.88 22.58
N SER A 21 -9.39 3.10 23.12
CA SER A 21 -9.11 1.96 23.99
C SER A 21 -8.06 1.04 23.37
N ARG A 22 -7.19 0.44 24.19
CA ARG A 22 -6.19 -0.56 23.73
C ARG A 22 -6.84 -1.68 22.93
N VAL A 23 -8.10 -2.02 23.25
CA VAL A 23 -8.91 -3.00 22.52
C VAL A 23 -9.25 -2.50 21.11
N ALA A 24 -9.64 -1.25 20.93
CA ALA A 24 -9.95 -0.67 19.62
C ALA A 24 -8.71 -0.60 18.71
N LYS A 25 -7.55 -0.31 19.30
CA LYS A 25 -6.24 -0.36 18.62
C LYS A 25 -5.92 -1.76 18.12
N LEU A 26 -6.02 -2.76 19.00
CA LEU A 26 -5.77 -4.16 18.65
C LEU A 26 -6.77 -4.67 17.61
N LEU A 27 -8.07 -4.40 17.78
CA LEU A 27 -9.11 -4.83 16.85
C LEU A 27 -8.94 -4.23 15.45
N SER A 28 -8.65 -2.93 15.35
CA SER A 28 -8.41 -2.28 14.05
C SER A 28 -7.16 -2.84 13.35
N ALA A 29 -6.12 -3.17 14.12
CA ALA A 29 -4.90 -3.80 13.61
C ALA A 29 -5.17 -5.23 13.11
N LEU A 30 -5.87 -6.05 13.90
CA LEU A 30 -6.28 -7.41 13.52
C LEU A 30 -7.21 -7.41 12.30
N PHE A 31 -8.16 -6.49 12.25
CA PHE A 31 -9.09 -6.34 11.14
C PHE A 31 -8.35 -6.00 9.84
N TYR A 32 -7.42 -5.04 9.88
CA TYR A 32 -6.56 -4.74 8.73
C TYR A 32 -5.74 -5.95 8.27
N GLY A 33 -5.07 -6.63 9.20
CA GLY A 33 -4.26 -7.81 8.89
C GLY A 33 -5.09 -8.92 8.25
N THR A 34 -6.28 -9.20 8.82
CA THR A 34 -7.20 -10.24 8.35
C THR A 34 -7.76 -9.91 6.97
N CYS A 35 -8.28 -8.70 6.75
CA CYS A 35 -8.81 -8.27 5.45
C CYS A 35 -7.73 -8.32 4.36
N SER A 36 -6.53 -7.83 4.68
CA SER A 36 -5.41 -7.82 3.73
C SER A 36 -4.97 -9.24 3.37
N PHE A 37 -4.92 -10.12 4.36
CA PHE A 37 -4.57 -11.52 4.17
C PHE A 37 -5.62 -12.26 3.32
N LEU A 38 -6.90 -12.15 3.67
CA LEU A 38 -8.00 -12.78 2.94
C LEU A 38 -8.06 -12.31 1.48
N LEU A 39 -7.88 -11.02 1.23
CA LEU A 39 -7.87 -10.48 -0.13
C LEU A 39 -6.79 -11.16 -1.00
N VAL A 40 -5.57 -11.33 -0.46
CA VAL A 40 -4.48 -11.98 -1.21
C VAL A 40 -4.82 -13.42 -1.54
N LEU A 41 -5.39 -14.18 -0.60
CA LEU A 41 -5.78 -15.57 -0.83
C LEU A 41 -6.89 -15.69 -1.88
N VAL A 42 -7.96 -14.90 -1.75
CA VAL A 42 -9.08 -14.92 -2.70
C VAL A 42 -8.61 -14.50 -4.10
N ASN A 43 -7.77 -13.46 -4.19
CA ASN A 43 -7.21 -13.04 -5.48
C ASN A 43 -6.35 -14.15 -6.10
N LYS A 44 -5.51 -14.82 -5.32
CA LYS A 44 -4.70 -15.94 -5.83
C LYS A 44 -5.58 -17.10 -6.28
N ALA A 45 -6.62 -17.45 -5.52
CA ALA A 45 -7.57 -18.50 -5.91
C ALA A 45 -8.28 -18.17 -7.24
N LEU A 46 -8.72 -16.92 -7.44
CA LEU A 46 -9.33 -16.47 -8.69
C LEU A 46 -8.35 -16.53 -9.88
N LEU A 47 -7.13 -16.04 -9.68
CA LEU A 47 -6.14 -15.93 -10.77
C LEU A 47 -5.49 -17.26 -11.11
N THR A 48 -5.26 -18.13 -10.13
CA THR A 48 -4.51 -19.38 -10.32
C THR A 48 -5.42 -20.60 -10.38
N THR A 49 -6.36 -20.76 -9.44
CA THR A 49 -7.25 -21.94 -9.40
C THR A 49 -8.34 -21.87 -10.47
N TYR A 50 -9.04 -20.73 -10.55
CA TYR A 50 -10.05 -20.52 -11.60
C TYR A 50 -9.43 -20.14 -12.94
N ARG A 51 -8.13 -19.79 -12.97
CA ARG A 51 -7.41 -19.30 -14.16
C ARG A 51 -8.11 -18.11 -14.82
N PHE A 52 -8.60 -17.17 -14.00
CA PHE A 52 -9.21 -15.96 -14.53
C PHE A 52 -8.19 -15.20 -15.38
N PRO A 53 -8.46 -14.96 -16.67
CA PRO A 53 -7.45 -14.50 -17.62
C PRO A 53 -7.03 -13.05 -17.40
N SER A 54 -7.88 -12.23 -16.75
CA SER A 54 -7.65 -10.80 -16.65
C SER A 54 -7.53 -10.29 -15.21
N PRO A 55 -6.31 -10.21 -14.65
CA PRO A 55 -6.09 -9.57 -13.37
C PRO A 55 -6.60 -8.12 -13.37
N ILE A 56 -6.40 -7.38 -14.46
CA ILE A 56 -6.81 -5.97 -14.59
C ILE A 56 -8.31 -5.77 -14.35
N VAL A 57 -9.16 -6.64 -14.92
CA VAL A 57 -10.62 -6.57 -14.74
C VAL A 57 -11.04 -6.82 -13.29
N LEU A 58 -10.34 -7.70 -12.57
CA LEU A 58 -10.56 -7.90 -11.12
C LEU A 58 -10.28 -6.62 -10.33
N GLY A 59 -9.19 -5.92 -10.66
CA GLY A 59 -8.84 -4.63 -10.06
C GLY A 59 -9.90 -3.56 -10.34
N ILE A 60 -10.36 -3.44 -11.59
CA ILE A 60 -11.46 -2.53 -11.96
C ILE A 60 -12.72 -2.83 -11.13
N GLY A 61 -13.07 -4.10 -10.95
CA GLY A 61 -14.20 -4.51 -10.11
C GLY A 61 -14.07 -4.05 -8.66
N GLN A 62 -12.91 -4.28 -8.03
CA GLN A 62 -12.62 -3.83 -6.66
C GLN A 62 -12.75 -2.31 -6.52
N MET A 63 -12.19 -1.57 -7.47
CA MET A 63 -12.26 -0.11 -7.51
C MET A 63 -13.69 0.41 -7.71
N THR A 64 -14.45 -0.23 -8.60
CA THR A 64 -15.85 0.14 -8.92
C THR A 64 -16.74 -0.05 -7.69
N VAL A 65 -16.64 -1.20 -7.02
CA VAL A 65 -17.38 -1.48 -5.79
C VAL A 65 -17.01 -0.48 -4.69
N THR A 66 -15.72 -0.16 -4.56
CA THR A 66 -15.24 0.85 -3.61
C THR A 66 -15.87 2.22 -3.87
N ILE A 67 -15.87 2.70 -5.12
CA ILE A 67 -16.47 3.99 -5.49
C ILE A 67 -17.99 3.96 -5.25
N MET A 68 -18.67 2.88 -5.62
CA MET A 68 -20.11 2.73 -5.42
C MET A 68 -20.48 2.84 -3.94
N ILE A 69 -19.78 2.10 -3.07
CA ILE A 69 -20.03 2.12 -1.62
C ILE A 69 -19.74 3.52 -1.03
N LEU A 70 -18.63 4.15 -1.43
CA LEU A 70 -18.30 5.50 -0.98
C LEU A 70 -19.33 6.54 -1.44
N TYR A 71 -19.80 6.44 -2.68
CA TYR A 71 -20.80 7.35 -3.24
C TYR A 71 -22.15 7.21 -2.54
N VAL A 72 -22.62 5.98 -2.34
CA VAL A 72 -23.83 5.69 -1.55
C VAL A 72 -23.67 6.20 -0.11
N SER A 73 -22.48 6.08 0.48
CA SER A 73 -22.19 6.61 1.83
C SER A 73 -22.17 8.14 1.89
N LYS A 74 -21.73 8.82 0.80
CA LYS A 74 -21.79 10.29 0.65
C LYS A 74 -23.25 10.76 0.56
N LEU A 75 -24.08 10.07 -0.23
CA LEU A 75 -25.51 10.39 -0.36
C LEU A 75 -26.25 10.26 0.97
N ASN A 76 -25.88 9.28 1.80
CA ASN A 76 -26.41 9.09 3.14
C ASN A 76 -25.82 10.05 4.20
N LYS A 77 -25.03 11.05 3.81
CA LYS A 77 -24.38 12.05 4.69
C LYS A 77 -23.47 11.48 5.78
N VAL A 78 -23.05 10.22 5.66
CA VAL A 78 -22.16 9.57 6.64
C VAL A 78 -20.70 10.04 6.48
N ILE A 79 -20.32 10.50 5.27
CA ILE A 79 -18.95 10.90 4.94
C ILE A 79 -18.96 12.18 4.10
N HIS A 80 -18.22 13.21 4.55
CA HIS A 80 -18.00 14.45 3.82
C HIS A 80 -16.67 14.38 3.04
N PHE A 81 -16.73 14.44 1.71
CA PHE A 81 -15.56 14.57 0.84
C PHE A 81 -15.57 15.96 0.18
N PRO A 82 -14.41 16.61 -0.02
CA PRO A 82 -14.32 17.84 -0.79
C PRO A 82 -14.95 17.66 -2.18
N ASP A 83 -15.66 18.67 -2.68
CA ASP A 83 -16.21 18.64 -4.02
C ASP A 83 -15.12 18.79 -5.09
N PHE A 84 -15.43 18.31 -6.31
CA PHE A 84 -14.48 18.12 -7.40
C PHE A 84 -13.96 19.46 -7.94
N ASP A 85 -12.74 19.88 -7.54
CA ASP A 85 -12.08 21.03 -8.15
C ASP A 85 -11.34 20.60 -9.43
N LYS A 86 -11.68 21.24 -10.56
CA LYS A 86 -11.11 21.00 -11.89
C LYS A 86 -9.60 21.26 -11.97
N LYS A 87 -9.00 21.90 -10.97
CA LYS A 87 -7.54 22.15 -10.87
C LYS A 87 -6.76 20.99 -10.23
N ILE A 88 -7.44 20.08 -9.53
CA ILE A 88 -6.85 18.92 -8.83
C ILE A 88 -6.15 17.92 -9.79
N PRO A 89 -6.72 17.54 -10.96
CA PRO A 89 -6.06 16.59 -11.89
C PRO A 89 -4.68 17.06 -12.36
N ILE A 90 -4.57 18.36 -12.67
CA ILE A 90 -3.35 18.97 -13.21
C ILE A 90 -2.29 19.09 -12.09
N LYS A 91 -2.71 19.42 -10.86
CA LYS A 91 -1.82 19.42 -9.69
C LYS A 91 -1.31 18.02 -9.33
N LEU A 92 -2.13 16.98 -9.50
CA LEU A 92 -1.76 15.61 -9.16
C LEU A 92 -0.92 14.89 -10.22
N PHE A 93 -0.80 15.40 -11.44
CA PHE A 93 0.08 14.79 -12.44
C PHE A 93 1.54 14.77 -11.93
N PRO A 94 2.30 13.66 -12.01
CA PRO A 94 2.04 12.40 -12.71
C PRO A 94 1.50 11.25 -11.84
N LEU A 95 0.99 11.51 -10.63
CA LEU A 95 0.56 10.48 -9.67
C LEU A 95 -0.43 9.45 -10.26
N PRO A 96 -1.50 9.85 -10.98
CA PRO A 96 -2.42 8.88 -11.58
C PRO A 96 -1.75 7.85 -12.50
N LEU A 97 -0.78 8.29 -13.31
CA LEU A 97 -0.08 7.43 -14.26
C LEU A 97 0.77 6.39 -13.53
N LEU A 98 1.51 6.83 -12.52
CA LEU A 98 2.32 5.96 -11.67
C LEU A 98 1.43 4.96 -10.92
N TYR A 99 0.25 5.38 -10.48
CA TYR A 99 -0.72 4.53 -9.80
C TYR A 99 -1.29 3.43 -10.71
N VAL A 100 -1.62 3.76 -11.96
CA VAL A 100 -2.06 2.80 -12.98
C VAL A 100 -0.95 1.79 -13.28
N GLY A 101 0.27 2.27 -13.50
CA GLY A 101 1.45 1.43 -13.70
C GLY A 101 1.66 0.46 -12.53
N ASN A 102 1.58 0.94 -11.30
CA ASN A 102 1.63 0.12 -10.09
C ASN A 102 0.50 -0.93 -10.06
N HIS A 103 -0.75 -0.53 -10.30
CA HIS A 103 -1.87 -1.45 -10.17
C HIS A 103 -1.80 -2.61 -11.19
N ILE A 104 -1.49 -2.31 -12.45
CA ILE A 104 -1.42 -3.31 -13.53
C ILE A 104 -0.26 -4.27 -13.29
N SER A 105 0.95 -3.72 -13.11
CA SER A 105 2.17 -4.51 -12.89
C SER A 105 2.07 -5.41 -11.65
N GLY A 106 1.42 -4.93 -10.58
CA GLY A 106 1.25 -5.68 -9.34
C GLY A 106 0.30 -6.87 -9.47
N LEU A 107 -0.78 -6.71 -10.22
CA LEU A 107 -1.78 -7.76 -10.41
C LEU A 107 -1.30 -8.80 -11.43
N SER A 108 -0.62 -8.37 -12.49
CA SER A 108 0.04 -9.24 -13.47
C SER A 108 1.21 -10.05 -12.89
N SER A 109 1.96 -9.51 -11.93
CA SER A 109 3.01 -10.27 -11.24
C SER A 109 2.44 -11.27 -10.24
N THR A 110 1.32 -10.96 -9.58
CA THR A 110 0.66 -11.88 -8.64
C THR A 110 0.14 -13.16 -9.33
N SER A 111 -0.30 -13.07 -10.59
CA SER A 111 -0.76 -14.25 -11.34
C SER A 111 0.38 -15.13 -11.83
N LYS A 112 1.55 -14.55 -12.16
CA LYS A 112 2.70 -15.24 -12.76
C LYS A 112 3.73 -15.76 -11.77
N LEU A 113 3.76 -15.22 -10.55
CA LEU A 113 4.73 -15.60 -9.53
C LEU A 113 4.08 -16.37 -8.37
N SER A 114 4.90 -17.20 -7.72
CA SER A 114 4.54 -17.78 -6.44
C SER A 114 4.43 -16.67 -5.39
N LEU A 115 3.47 -16.80 -4.47
CA LEU A 115 3.25 -15.81 -3.40
C LEU A 115 4.51 -15.51 -2.55
N PRO A 116 5.36 -16.49 -2.21
CA PRO A 116 6.61 -16.22 -1.49
C PRO A 116 7.57 -15.34 -2.29
N MET A 117 7.80 -15.67 -3.56
CA MET A 117 8.73 -14.91 -4.41
C MET A 117 8.19 -13.53 -4.74
N PHE A 118 6.89 -13.40 -5.01
CA PHE A 118 6.25 -12.09 -5.14
C PHE A 118 6.46 -11.21 -3.90
N THR A 119 6.32 -11.79 -2.70
CA THR A 119 6.50 -11.06 -1.43
C THR A 119 7.94 -10.60 -1.21
N VAL A 120 8.92 -11.42 -1.61
CA VAL A 120 10.35 -11.09 -1.51
C VAL A 120 10.73 -10.04 -2.52
N LEU A 121 10.36 -10.23 -3.79
CA LEU A 121 10.70 -9.29 -4.86
C LEU A 121 10.11 -7.92 -4.58
N ARG A 122 8.86 -7.85 -4.08
CA ARG A 122 8.25 -6.57 -3.68
C ARG A 122 9.01 -5.78 -2.61
N LYS A 123 9.93 -6.41 -1.88
CA LYS A 123 10.77 -5.69 -0.91
C LYS A 123 11.84 -4.84 -1.59
N PHE A 124 12.10 -5.00 -2.90
CA PHE A 124 12.93 -4.08 -3.68
C PHE A 124 12.32 -2.68 -3.79
N THR A 125 11.01 -2.51 -3.55
CA THR A 125 10.42 -1.18 -3.36
C THR A 125 11.17 -0.37 -2.27
N ILE A 126 11.67 -1.01 -1.22
CA ILE A 126 12.34 -0.34 -0.08
C ILE A 126 13.62 0.37 -0.51
N PRO A 127 14.65 -0.31 -1.07
CA PRO A 127 15.84 0.37 -1.55
C PRO A 127 15.55 1.42 -2.62
N LEU A 128 14.62 1.15 -3.54
CA LEU A 128 14.21 2.11 -4.58
C LEU A 128 13.61 3.38 -3.97
N THR A 129 12.75 3.23 -2.96
CA THR A 129 12.18 4.38 -2.24
C THR A 129 13.25 5.17 -1.51
N LEU A 130 14.18 4.49 -0.83
CA LEU A 130 15.26 5.15 -0.10
C LEU A 130 16.19 5.94 -1.02
N LEU A 131 16.53 5.37 -2.18
CA LEU A 131 17.30 6.04 -3.22
C LEU A 131 16.55 7.28 -3.73
N LEU A 132 15.27 7.14 -4.05
CA LEU A 132 14.45 8.22 -4.59
C LEU A 132 14.19 9.34 -3.57
N GLU A 133 14.00 9.02 -2.29
CA GLU A 133 13.91 10.02 -1.22
C GLU A 133 15.26 10.74 -0.99
N THR A 134 16.38 10.05 -1.19
CA THR A 134 17.71 10.68 -1.11
C THR A 134 17.92 11.66 -2.27
N ILE A 135 17.55 11.28 -3.49
CA ILE A 135 17.74 12.10 -4.70
C ILE A 135 16.74 13.28 -4.75
N ILE A 136 15.45 13.02 -4.53
CA ILE A 136 14.40 14.04 -4.73
C ILE A 136 14.20 14.90 -3.48
N LEU A 137 14.23 14.31 -2.27
CA LEU A 137 13.95 15.02 -1.01
C LEU A 137 15.23 15.38 -0.25
N GLY A 138 16.41 14.96 -0.70
CA GLY A 138 17.68 15.22 -0.02
C GLY A 138 17.77 14.59 1.37
N LYS A 139 17.01 13.52 1.65
CA LYS A 139 17.02 12.88 2.97
C LYS A 139 18.27 12.04 3.17
N GLN A 140 18.86 12.14 4.36
CA GLN A 140 19.94 11.26 4.80
C GLN A 140 19.42 10.19 5.77
N TYR A 141 19.93 8.96 5.62
CA TYR A 141 19.54 7.82 6.43
C TYR A 141 20.72 7.34 7.27
N SER A 142 20.44 6.86 8.48
CA SER A 142 21.46 6.28 9.36
C SER A 142 22.02 4.97 8.77
N LEU A 143 23.27 4.66 9.10
CA LEU A 143 23.93 3.40 8.69
C LEU A 143 23.12 2.16 9.08
N ASN A 144 22.42 2.19 10.21
CA ASN A 144 21.55 1.09 10.66
C ASN A 144 20.42 0.78 9.66
N ILE A 145 19.84 1.81 9.04
CA ILE A 145 18.81 1.66 8.01
C ILE A 145 19.44 1.05 6.75
N ILE A 146 20.60 1.55 6.33
CA ILE A 146 21.33 1.06 5.14
C ILE A 146 21.70 -0.42 5.29
N VAL A 147 22.23 -0.84 6.45
CA VAL A 147 22.55 -2.25 6.72
C VAL A 147 21.29 -3.14 6.65
N SER A 148 20.15 -2.64 7.11
CA SER A 148 18.88 -3.38 7.02
C SER A 148 18.41 -3.53 5.58
N VAL A 149 18.58 -2.49 4.75
CA VAL A 149 18.30 -2.54 3.31
C VAL A 149 19.24 -3.51 2.60
N PHE A 150 20.52 -3.52 2.96
CA PHE A 150 21.48 -4.49 2.41
C PHE A 150 21.07 -5.94 2.72
N ALA A 151 20.62 -6.21 3.95
CA ALA A 151 20.10 -7.54 4.33
C ALA A 151 18.86 -7.94 3.51
N ILE A 152 17.95 -6.99 3.22
CA ILE A 152 16.79 -7.22 2.35
C ILE A 152 17.22 -7.62 0.96
N ILE A 153 18.15 -6.87 0.36
CA ILE A 153 18.69 -7.11 -0.99
C ILE A 153 19.38 -8.48 -1.03
N LEU A 154 20.26 -8.76 -0.06
CA LEU A 154 20.98 -10.03 0.02
C LEU A 154 20.03 -11.22 0.12
N GLY A 155 19.04 -11.15 1.03
CA GLY A 155 18.04 -12.21 1.17
C GLY A 155 17.23 -12.42 -0.11
N ALA A 156 16.87 -11.34 -0.81
CA ALA A 156 16.15 -11.41 -2.07
C ALA A 156 16.97 -12.05 -3.20
N PHE A 157 18.26 -11.73 -3.31
CA PHE A 157 19.17 -12.36 -4.29
C PHE A 157 19.39 -13.84 -4.00
N ILE A 158 19.59 -14.23 -2.73
CA ILE A 158 19.72 -15.63 -2.34
C ILE A 158 18.43 -16.39 -2.66
N ALA A 159 17.27 -15.79 -2.42
CA ALA A 159 15.98 -16.40 -2.75
C ALA A 159 15.83 -16.58 -4.27
N ALA A 160 16.03 -15.52 -5.05
CA ALA A 160 15.87 -15.52 -6.50
C ALA A 160 16.88 -16.45 -7.22
N GLY A 161 18.13 -16.52 -6.75
CA GLY A 161 19.16 -17.38 -7.33
C GLY A 161 18.91 -18.87 -7.18
N SER A 162 17.94 -19.27 -6.36
CA SER A 162 17.51 -20.67 -6.18
C SER A 162 16.00 -20.84 -6.39
N ASP A 163 15.37 -19.93 -7.13
CA ASP A 163 13.95 -20.05 -7.49
C ASP A 163 13.76 -21.02 -8.65
N LEU A 164 13.26 -22.21 -8.34
CA LEU A 164 12.98 -23.26 -9.33
C LEU A 164 11.68 -22.99 -10.12
N ALA A 165 10.84 -22.04 -9.68
CA ALA A 165 9.61 -21.61 -10.36
C ALA A 165 9.83 -20.28 -11.13
N PHE A 166 11.06 -20.03 -11.58
CA PHE A 166 11.45 -18.77 -12.20
C PHE A 166 10.62 -18.44 -13.45
N ASN A 167 10.00 -17.25 -13.45
CA ASN A 167 9.30 -16.69 -14.59
C ASN A 167 9.81 -15.27 -14.88
N LEU A 168 10.65 -15.12 -15.90
CA LEU A 168 11.29 -13.85 -16.23
C LEU A 168 10.28 -12.71 -16.44
N GLU A 169 9.16 -12.99 -17.10
CA GLU A 169 8.12 -11.99 -17.36
C GLU A 169 7.48 -11.50 -16.05
N GLY A 170 7.18 -12.42 -15.13
CA GLY A 170 6.68 -12.09 -13.79
C GLY A 170 7.69 -11.26 -12.97
N TYR A 171 8.98 -11.58 -13.07
CA TYR A 171 10.06 -10.83 -12.40
C TYR A 171 10.19 -9.40 -12.94
N ILE A 172 10.09 -9.20 -14.26
CA ILE A 172 10.09 -7.87 -14.87
C ILE A 172 8.87 -7.08 -14.39
N PHE A 173 7.68 -7.69 -14.37
CA PHE A 173 6.47 -7.01 -13.91
C PHE A 173 6.54 -6.61 -12.43
N VAL A 174 7.06 -7.46 -11.54
CA VAL A 174 7.19 -7.07 -10.13
C VAL A 174 8.26 -5.99 -9.93
N PHE A 175 9.35 -6.01 -10.70
CA PHE A 175 10.36 -4.95 -10.60
C PHE A 175 9.82 -3.60 -11.10
N LEU A 176 9.09 -3.59 -12.22
CA LEU A 176 8.37 -2.40 -12.68
C LEU A 176 7.35 -1.93 -11.64
N ASN A 177 6.64 -2.88 -11.02
CA ASN A 177 5.72 -2.60 -9.92
C ASN A 177 6.42 -1.86 -8.76
N ASP A 178 7.62 -2.29 -8.40
CA ASP A 178 8.39 -1.69 -7.32
C ASP A 178 8.84 -0.27 -7.65
N ILE A 179 9.28 -0.02 -8.89
CA ILE A 179 9.62 1.32 -9.38
C ILE A 179 8.40 2.25 -9.28
N PHE A 180 7.26 1.82 -9.81
CA PHE A 180 6.03 2.62 -9.74
C PHE A 180 5.58 2.84 -8.30
N THR A 181 5.69 1.84 -7.43
CA THR A 181 5.34 1.96 -6.00
C THR A 181 6.24 2.97 -5.29
N ALA A 182 7.55 2.89 -5.49
CA ALA A 182 8.51 3.81 -4.92
C ALA A 182 8.27 5.25 -5.41
N ALA A 183 8.11 5.43 -6.72
CA ALA A 183 7.81 6.72 -7.32
C ALA A 183 6.51 7.31 -6.77
N ASN A 184 5.42 6.53 -6.76
CA ASN A 184 4.15 6.95 -6.16
C ASN A 184 4.33 7.43 -4.72
N GLY A 185 5.03 6.65 -3.89
CA GLY A 185 5.26 6.98 -2.49
C GLY A 185 5.99 8.30 -2.29
N VAL A 186 7.06 8.54 -3.06
CA VAL A 186 7.88 9.75 -2.94
C VAL A 186 7.17 10.98 -3.52
N TYR A 187 6.59 10.88 -4.72
CA TYR A 187 5.86 12.00 -5.32
C TYR A 187 4.62 12.38 -4.52
N THR A 188 3.95 11.41 -3.88
CA THR A 188 2.84 11.70 -2.96
C THR A 188 3.32 12.54 -1.77
N LYS A 189 4.48 12.19 -1.18
CA LYS A 189 5.08 12.98 -0.08
C LYS A 189 5.54 14.37 -0.51
N GLN A 190 5.99 14.54 -1.76
CA GLN A 190 6.46 15.82 -2.28
C GLN A 190 5.30 16.77 -2.63
N LYS A 191 4.21 16.25 -3.21
CA LYS A 191 3.14 17.07 -3.81
C LYS A 191 1.88 17.20 -2.96
N MET A 192 1.67 16.34 -1.96
CA MET A 192 0.53 16.47 -1.04
C MET A 192 0.99 17.00 0.30
N ASP A 193 0.57 18.23 0.61
CA ASP A 193 0.56 18.70 1.99
C ASP A 193 -0.56 17.94 2.75
N PRO A 194 -0.26 17.27 3.89
CA PRO A 194 -1.25 16.57 4.71
C PRO A 194 -2.46 17.44 5.11
N LYS A 195 -2.30 18.77 5.09
CA LYS A 195 -3.33 19.74 5.49
C LYS A 195 -4.34 20.08 4.39
N GLU A 196 -4.03 19.91 3.10
CA GLU A 196 -4.87 20.46 2.02
C GLU A 196 -5.98 19.52 1.51
N LEU A 197 -5.81 18.19 1.52
CA LEU A 197 -6.74 17.29 0.81
C LEU A 197 -7.59 16.38 1.71
N GLY A 198 -7.28 16.26 3.00
CA GLY A 198 -7.91 15.30 3.89
C GLY A 198 -7.62 13.83 3.52
N LYS A 199 -7.46 12.97 4.53
CA LYS A 199 -7.09 11.54 4.40
C LYS A 199 -8.00 10.75 3.41
N TYR A 200 -9.24 11.19 3.28
CA TYR A 200 -10.28 10.60 2.45
C TYR A 200 -10.31 11.14 1.02
N GLY A 201 -9.94 12.42 0.80
CA GLY A 201 -9.91 13.04 -0.53
C GLY A 201 -8.84 12.41 -1.41
N VAL A 202 -7.62 12.23 -0.88
CA VAL A 202 -6.51 11.57 -1.59
C VAL A 202 -6.91 10.21 -2.15
N LEU A 203 -7.60 9.41 -1.34
CA LEU A 203 -7.99 8.05 -1.69
C LEU A 203 -9.12 8.01 -2.72
N PHE A 204 -10.12 8.87 -2.58
CA PHE A 204 -11.23 8.99 -3.53
C PHE A 204 -10.75 9.50 -4.88
N TYR A 205 -9.95 10.57 -4.91
CA TYR A 205 -9.40 11.09 -6.15
C TYR A 205 -8.49 10.07 -6.82
N ASN A 206 -7.66 9.35 -6.05
CA ASN A 206 -6.82 8.30 -6.61
C ASN A 206 -7.64 7.17 -7.27
N ALA A 207 -8.72 6.72 -6.62
CA ALA A 207 -9.62 5.72 -7.19
C ALA A 207 -10.32 6.23 -8.47
N CYS A 208 -10.82 7.46 -8.47
CA CYS A 208 -11.46 8.07 -9.65
C CYS A 208 -10.48 8.31 -10.80
N PHE A 209 -9.24 8.71 -10.51
CA PHE A 209 -8.23 8.90 -11.55
C PHE A 209 -7.65 7.59 -12.08
N MET A 210 -7.65 6.51 -11.28
CA MET A 210 -7.20 5.19 -11.72
C MET A 210 -8.23 4.47 -12.59
N ILE A 211 -9.55 4.65 -12.37
CA ILE A 211 -10.55 3.84 -13.07
C ILE A 211 -10.58 4.09 -14.57
N ILE A 212 -10.39 5.35 -15.00
CA ILE A 212 -10.46 5.75 -16.42
C ILE A 212 -9.27 5.16 -17.22
N PRO A 213 -8.00 5.37 -16.84
CA PRO A 213 -6.88 4.81 -17.60
C PRO A 213 -6.82 3.28 -17.51
N THR A 214 -7.20 2.69 -16.37
CA THR A 214 -7.21 1.21 -16.23
C THR A 214 -8.27 0.59 -17.14
N LEU A 215 -9.44 1.24 -17.31
CA LEU A 215 -10.45 0.81 -18.26
C LEU A 215 -9.96 0.93 -19.71
N ILE A 216 -9.31 2.04 -20.07
CA ILE A 216 -8.73 2.25 -21.41
C ILE A 216 -7.69 1.16 -21.72
N ILE A 217 -6.82 0.83 -20.77
CA ILE A 217 -5.80 -0.21 -20.95
C ILE A 217 -6.42 -1.60 -21.04
N SER A 218 -7.45 -1.88 -20.24
CA SER A 218 -8.17 -3.16 -20.28
C SER A 218 -8.86 -3.38 -21.63
N VAL A 219 -9.41 -2.31 -22.22
CA VAL A 219 -9.98 -2.35 -23.57
C VAL A 219 -8.89 -2.51 -24.64
N SER A 220 -7.77 -1.77 -24.53
CA SER A 220 -6.72 -1.78 -25.55
C SER A 220 -5.87 -3.06 -25.55
N THR A 221 -5.70 -3.68 -24.39
CA THR A 221 -4.94 -4.94 -24.22
C THR A 221 -5.79 -6.17 -24.58
N GLY A 222 -7.10 -5.98 -24.80
CA GLY A 222 -8.05 -7.07 -25.07
C GLY A 222 -8.40 -7.91 -23.83
N ASP A 223 -7.87 -7.52 -22.67
CA ASP A 223 -8.12 -8.10 -21.35
C ASP A 223 -9.61 -8.09 -21.00
N LEU A 224 -10.30 -6.99 -21.31
CA LEU A 224 -11.74 -6.89 -21.13
C LEU A 224 -12.50 -7.93 -21.95
N ARG A 225 -12.05 -8.20 -23.18
CA ARG A 225 -12.69 -9.16 -24.08
C ARG A 225 -12.47 -10.61 -23.61
N GLN A 226 -11.23 -10.94 -23.21
CA GLN A 226 -10.94 -12.24 -22.57
C GLN A 226 -11.70 -12.44 -21.26
N ALA A 227 -11.87 -11.39 -20.48
CA ALA A 227 -12.67 -11.46 -19.26
C ALA A 227 -14.15 -11.69 -19.57
N THR A 228 -14.75 -10.99 -20.54
CA THR A 228 -16.17 -11.18 -20.89
C THR A 228 -16.46 -12.54 -21.51
N GLU A 229 -15.52 -13.10 -22.26
CA GLU A 229 -15.64 -14.42 -22.90
C GLU A 229 -15.28 -15.57 -21.94
N PHE A 230 -15.01 -15.28 -20.67
CA PHE A 230 -14.55 -16.28 -19.72
C PHE A 230 -15.66 -17.29 -19.34
N ASN A 231 -15.43 -18.56 -19.65
CA ASN A 231 -16.44 -19.62 -19.51
C ASN A 231 -16.93 -19.86 -18.07
N GLN A 232 -16.16 -19.48 -17.04
CA GLN A 232 -16.57 -19.69 -15.63
C GLN A 232 -17.52 -18.61 -15.09
N TRP A 233 -17.95 -17.62 -15.87
CA TRP A 233 -19.03 -16.71 -15.45
C TRP A 233 -20.35 -17.44 -15.15
N LYS A 234 -20.53 -18.66 -15.67
CA LYS A 234 -21.69 -19.50 -15.37
C LYS A 234 -21.56 -20.24 -14.03
N ASN A 235 -20.36 -20.29 -13.45
CA ASN A 235 -20.09 -20.96 -12.20
C ASN A 235 -20.41 -20.03 -11.02
N VAL A 236 -21.42 -20.40 -10.23
CA VAL A 236 -21.88 -19.61 -9.07
C VAL A 236 -20.75 -19.40 -8.05
N LEU A 237 -19.89 -20.40 -7.83
CA LEU A 237 -18.77 -20.29 -6.90
C LEU A 237 -17.73 -19.26 -7.36
N PHE A 238 -17.47 -19.20 -8.67
CA PHE A 238 -16.59 -18.19 -9.25
C PHE A 238 -17.16 -16.78 -9.07
N ILE A 239 -18.46 -16.59 -9.36
CA ILE A 239 -19.12 -15.28 -9.18
C ILE A 239 -19.05 -14.83 -7.72
N ILE A 240 -19.34 -15.73 -6.77
CA ILE A 240 -19.26 -15.42 -5.34
C ILE A 240 -17.84 -15.04 -4.94
N GLN A 241 -16.83 -15.79 -5.39
CA GLN A 241 -15.41 -15.48 -5.12
C GLN A 241 -14.99 -14.14 -5.73
N PHE A 242 -15.43 -13.84 -6.96
CA PHE A 242 -15.14 -12.58 -7.64
C PHE A 242 -15.77 -11.39 -6.90
N LEU A 243 -17.04 -11.47 -6.54
CA LEU A 243 -17.73 -10.44 -5.76
C LEU A 243 -17.12 -10.27 -4.37
N LEU A 244 -16.73 -11.38 -3.73
CA LEU A 244 -16.04 -11.36 -2.44
C LEU A 244 -14.69 -10.65 -2.54
N SER A 245 -13.91 -10.91 -3.59
CA SER A 245 -12.66 -10.18 -3.84
C SER A 245 -12.92 -8.67 -4.00
N CYS A 246 -13.94 -8.28 -4.77
CA CYS A 246 -14.32 -6.89 -4.96
C CYS A 246 -14.68 -6.21 -3.63
N PHE A 247 -15.47 -6.88 -2.79
CA PHE A 247 -15.85 -6.39 -1.47
C PHE A 247 -14.66 -6.33 -0.50
N LEU A 248 -13.79 -7.35 -0.48
CA LEU A 248 -12.58 -7.37 0.33
C LEU A 248 -11.59 -6.26 -0.07
N GLY A 249 -11.57 -5.86 -1.35
CA GLY A 249 -10.81 -4.68 -1.80
C GLY A 249 -11.25 -3.40 -1.09
N PHE A 250 -12.55 -3.14 -1.03
CA PHE A 250 -13.12 -2.03 -0.25
C PHE A 250 -12.81 -2.19 1.25
N LEU A 251 -13.00 -3.39 1.80
CA LEU A 251 -12.80 -3.67 3.22
C LEU A 251 -11.34 -3.47 3.65
N LEU A 252 -10.39 -3.82 2.79
CA LEU A 252 -8.96 -3.55 2.96
C LEU A 252 -8.71 -2.03 3.00
N MET A 253 -9.30 -1.30 2.07
CA MET A 253 -9.15 0.15 2.00
C MET A 253 -9.68 0.82 3.29
N TYR A 254 -10.89 0.45 3.72
CA TYR A 254 -11.50 0.95 4.94
C TYR A 254 -10.69 0.57 6.19
N SER A 255 -10.30 -0.69 6.32
CA SER A 255 -9.51 -1.18 7.46
C SER A 255 -8.13 -0.53 7.56
N THR A 256 -7.50 -0.20 6.42
CA THR A 256 -6.23 0.53 6.38
C THR A 256 -6.38 1.94 6.95
N LEU A 257 -7.46 2.64 6.59
CA LEU A 257 -7.77 3.96 7.13
C LEU A 257 -8.07 3.91 8.63
N LEU A 258 -8.88 2.93 9.05
CA LEU A 258 -9.27 2.73 10.44
C LEU A 258 -8.06 2.39 11.32
N CYS A 259 -7.20 1.49 10.85
CA CYS A 259 -5.94 1.15 11.50
C CYS A 259 -5.03 2.39 11.60
N SER A 260 -4.91 3.17 10.53
CA SER A 260 -4.11 4.40 10.54
C SER A 260 -4.73 5.54 11.36
N TYR A 261 -6.00 5.43 11.77
CA TYR A 261 -6.67 6.40 12.63
C TYR A 261 -6.45 6.07 14.11
N TYR A 262 -6.58 4.79 14.48
CA TYR A 262 -6.45 4.35 15.88
C TYR A 262 -5.03 3.98 16.29
N ASN A 263 -4.20 3.50 15.36
CA ASN A 263 -2.86 3.02 15.64
C ASN A 263 -1.77 4.00 15.18
N LEU A 264 -0.62 3.91 15.86
CA LEU A 264 0.60 4.55 15.39
C LEU A 264 1.11 3.84 14.13
N ALA A 265 1.85 4.58 13.30
CA ALA A 265 2.47 4.04 12.09
C ALA A 265 3.32 2.78 12.35
N LEU A 266 3.90 2.66 13.55
CA LEU A 266 4.65 1.47 13.99
C LEU A 266 3.80 0.19 14.00
N THR A 267 2.60 0.24 14.59
CA THR A 267 1.71 -0.93 14.67
C THR A 267 1.26 -1.37 13.28
N THR A 268 0.90 -0.42 12.41
CA THR A 268 0.49 -0.71 11.03
C THR A 268 1.62 -1.39 10.24
N ALA A 269 2.86 -0.92 10.43
CA ALA A 269 4.02 -1.52 9.79
C ALA A 269 4.30 -2.95 10.30
N VAL A 270 4.20 -3.19 11.61
CA VAL A 270 4.39 -4.52 12.20
C VAL A 270 3.31 -5.50 11.70
N VAL A 271 2.03 -5.10 11.71
CA VAL A 271 0.95 -5.96 11.18
C VAL A 271 1.14 -6.23 9.69
N GLY A 272 1.53 -5.21 8.91
CA GLY A 272 1.84 -5.40 7.49
C GLY A 272 2.99 -6.39 7.27
N ALA A 273 4.01 -6.35 8.13
CA ALA A 273 5.12 -7.28 8.06
C ALA A 273 4.71 -8.72 8.45
N ILE A 274 3.95 -8.89 9.54
CA ILE A 274 3.40 -10.20 9.94
C ILE A 274 2.56 -10.78 8.79
N LYS A 275 1.67 -9.99 8.20
CA LYS A 275 0.87 -10.40 7.05
C LYS A 275 1.75 -10.87 5.88
N ASN A 276 2.82 -10.15 5.56
CA ASN A 276 3.73 -10.56 4.48
C ASN A 276 4.39 -11.92 4.79
N VAL A 277 4.79 -12.15 6.05
CA VAL A 277 5.31 -13.46 6.49
C VAL A 277 4.22 -14.53 6.32
N SER A 278 3.01 -14.30 6.83
CA SER A 278 1.89 -15.25 6.71
C SER A 278 1.56 -15.60 5.26
N VAL A 279 1.50 -14.61 4.37
CA VAL A 279 1.24 -14.81 2.93
C VAL A 279 2.31 -15.67 2.28
N ALA A 280 3.58 -15.45 2.63
CA ALA A 280 4.66 -16.25 2.09
C ALA A 280 4.57 -17.71 2.57
N TYR A 281 4.46 -17.96 3.88
CA TYR A 281 4.40 -19.34 4.39
C TYR A 281 3.16 -20.10 3.91
N ILE A 282 1.99 -19.46 3.91
CA ILE A 282 0.76 -20.09 3.40
C ILE A 282 0.84 -20.27 1.89
N GLY A 283 1.49 -19.35 1.18
CA GLY A 283 1.81 -19.51 -0.24
C GLY A 283 2.69 -20.72 -0.54
N MET A 284 3.62 -21.07 0.36
CA MET A 284 4.42 -22.30 0.23
C MET A 284 3.59 -23.57 0.46
N LEU A 285 2.64 -23.53 1.42
CA LEU A 285 1.84 -24.69 1.80
C LEU A 285 0.64 -24.96 0.89
N VAL A 286 -0.03 -23.90 0.42
CA VAL A 286 -1.33 -23.97 -0.28
C VAL A 286 -1.20 -23.57 -1.75
N GLY A 287 -0.17 -22.79 -2.10
CA GLY A 287 -0.06 -22.18 -3.43
C GLY A 287 0.15 -23.18 -4.57
N GLY A 288 0.70 -24.38 -4.31
CA GLY A 288 1.00 -25.39 -5.34
C GLY A 288 2.09 -25.00 -6.35
N ASP A 289 2.29 -23.69 -6.55
CA ASP A 289 3.23 -23.08 -7.49
C ASP A 289 4.65 -22.89 -6.91
N TYR A 290 4.88 -23.27 -5.65
CA TYR A 290 6.15 -23.07 -4.96
C TYR A 290 6.94 -24.39 -4.88
N ILE A 291 8.15 -24.38 -5.42
CA ILE A 291 9.08 -25.52 -5.33
C ILE A 291 10.10 -25.22 -4.24
N PHE A 292 10.08 -26.02 -3.17
CA PHE A 292 10.93 -25.82 -2.02
C PHE A 292 12.41 -26.06 -2.34
N SER A 293 13.25 -25.08 -2.00
CA SER A 293 14.71 -25.19 -2.00
C SER A 293 15.25 -24.56 -0.72
N VAL A 294 16.23 -25.20 -0.08
CA VAL A 294 16.79 -24.76 1.20
C VAL A 294 17.39 -23.35 1.09
N LEU A 295 18.11 -23.07 0.00
CA LEU A 295 18.68 -21.75 -0.25
C LEU A 295 17.58 -20.71 -0.47
N ASN A 296 16.54 -21.06 -1.21
CA ASN A 296 15.41 -20.17 -1.43
C ASN A 296 14.71 -19.81 -0.11
N PHE A 297 14.45 -20.82 0.73
CA PHE A 297 13.84 -20.65 2.05
C PHE A 297 14.68 -19.80 3.01
N VAL A 298 15.99 -20.00 3.03
CA VAL A 298 16.91 -19.18 3.85
C VAL A 298 16.90 -17.72 3.37
N GLY A 299 17.00 -17.49 2.05
CA GLY A 299 16.93 -16.14 1.47
C GLY A 299 15.64 -15.40 1.82
N LEU A 300 14.50 -16.09 1.71
CA LEU A 300 13.17 -15.60 2.12
C LEU A 300 13.17 -15.10 3.57
N ASN A 301 13.69 -15.90 4.50
CA ASN A 301 13.72 -15.55 5.93
C ASN A 301 14.65 -14.37 6.23
N ILE A 302 15.83 -14.32 5.61
CA ILE A 302 16.75 -13.18 5.72
C ILE A 302 16.07 -11.89 5.24
N CYS A 303 15.38 -11.96 4.09
CA CYS A 303 14.67 -10.82 3.52
C CYS A 303 13.49 -10.35 4.39
N MET A 304 12.77 -11.28 5.04
CA MET A 304 11.71 -10.96 6.00
C MET A 304 12.25 -10.28 7.25
N ALA A 305 13.31 -10.83 7.85
CA ALA A 305 13.95 -10.27 9.04
C ALA A 305 14.54 -8.87 8.77
N GLY A 306 15.23 -8.68 7.63
CA GLY A 306 15.74 -7.39 7.20
C GLY A 306 14.63 -6.34 7.04
N GLY A 307 13.49 -6.74 6.45
CA GLY A 307 12.31 -5.89 6.30
C GLY A 307 11.71 -5.42 7.63
N LEU A 308 11.56 -6.35 8.58
CA LEU A 308 11.10 -6.03 9.94
C LEU A 308 12.03 -5.05 10.64
N ARG A 309 13.34 -5.31 10.59
CA ARG A 309 14.37 -4.43 11.17
C ARG A 309 14.33 -3.04 10.54
N TYR A 310 14.25 -2.96 9.21
CA TYR A 310 14.14 -1.69 8.47
C TYR A 310 12.91 -0.89 8.91
N SER A 311 11.73 -1.53 8.97
CA SER A 311 10.49 -0.86 9.39
C SER A 311 10.61 -0.31 10.81
N PHE A 312 11.16 -1.09 11.74
CA PHE A 312 11.36 -0.66 13.13
C PHE A 312 12.32 0.53 13.24
N LEU A 313 13.46 0.48 12.55
CA LEU A 313 14.46 1.55 12.58
C LEU A 313 13.97 2.85 11.94
N THR A 314 13.29 2.75 10.79
CA THR A 314 12.75 3.92 10.08
C THR A 314 11.67 4.60 10.91
N LEU A 315 10.83 3.84 11.60
CA LEU A 315 9.79 4.41 12.46
C LEU A 315 10.38 5.04 13.73
N ASN A 316 11.37 4.40 14.35
CA ASN A 316 12.08 4.99 15.49
C ASN A 316 12.83 6.28 15.12
N SER A 317 13.37 6.38 13.90
CA SER A 317 14.02 7.62 13.45
C SER A 317 13.02 8.75 13.21
N GLN A 318 11.76 8.47 12.85
CA GLN A 318 10.70 9.48 12.77
C GLN A 318 10.19 9.91 14.16
N LEU A 319 10.29 9.04 15.18
CA LEU A 319 9.84 9.31 16.55
C LEU A 319 10.85 10.13 17.37
N LYS A 320 12.14 10.02 17.06
CA LYS A 320 13.15 10.92 17.66
C LYS A 320 13.01 12.31 17.03
N PRO A 321 12.80 13.39 17.80
CA PRO A 321 12.86 14.74 17.28
C PRO A 321 14.22 14.95 16.60
N LYS A 322 14.25 15.60 15.43
CA LYS A 322 15.50 16.14 14.89
C LYS A 322 16.10 17.02 15.99
N GLN A 323 17.23 16.58 16.57
CA GLN A 323 18.04 17.51 17.34
C GLN A 323 18.42 18.65 16.40
N PRO A 324 18.28 19.92 16.82
CA PRO A 324 18.86 21.02 16.07
C PRO A 324 20.34 20.71 15.90
N VAL A 325 20.84 20.87 14.69
CA VAL A 325 22.27 20.80 14.40
C VAL A 325 22.90 21.88 15.27
N ASP A 326 23.77 21.49 16.21
CA ASP A 326 24.56 22.41 17.01
C ASP A 326 25.46 23.20 16.06
N GLU A 327 25.03 24.42 15.73
CA GLU A 327 25.79 25.41 14.96
C GLU A 327 26.81 26.12 15.86
N GLU A 328 27.49 25.35 16.73
CA GLU A 328 28.52 25.83 17.64
C GLU A 328 29.78 24.97 17.47
N ASN A 329 30.41 25.11 16.31
CA ASN A 329 31.83 24.82 16.10
C ASN A 329 32.28 25.53 14.81
N ILE A 330 32.19 26.86 14.81
CA ILE A 330 33.07 27.68 13.97
C ILE A 330 34.31 27.95 14.83
N PRO A 331 35.50 27.46 14.43
CA PRO A 331 36.73 27.85 15.11
C PRO A 331 36.90 29.35 14.99
N GLN A 332 36.89 30.05 16.12
CA GLN A 332 37.37 31.42 16.23
C GLN A 332 38.89 31.40 16.07
N ASP A 333 39.39 31.39 14.84
CA ASP A 333 40.77 31.77 14.58
C ASP A 333 40.90 32.37 13.17
N LEU A 334 40.78 33.70 13.12
CA LEU A 334 41.63 34.62 12.36
C LEU A 334 41.11 36.05 12.56
N LYS A 335 41.42 36.61 13.74
CA LYS A 335 41.69 38.04 13.88
C LYS A 335 43.17 38.17 14.22
N GLY A 336 43.95 38.43 13.19
CA GLY A 336 45.34 38.89 13.25
C GLY A 336 45.53 39.89 12.13
#